data_AF-A0AAV6MEQ5-F1
#
_entry.id   AF-A0AAV6MEQ5-F1
#
_cell.length_a   1.000
_cell.length_b   1.000
_cell.length_c   1.000
_cell.angle_alpha   90.00
_cell.angle_beta   90.00
_cell.angle_gamma   90.00
#
_symmetry.space_group_name_H-M   'P 1'
#
loop_
_entity.id
_entity.type
_entity.pdbx_description
1 polymer ?
#
loop_
_entity_poly.entity_id
_entity_poly.type
_entity_poly.pdbx_seq_one_letter_code
_entity_poly.pdbx_strand_id
1 'polypeptide(L)'
;MVLMSEASINASSTPKLGNSTTRIFSDVAGDITIAVHGESFLLHKFPLVARSGKIRKMVGDGKGCSATKFELLNLPGGPQAFELAVKFCYGMNFEITTANVAHLRCVGEYLEMTEEYREENLIARTEMYLNEIVIHSLEKSVQVLVSCEGLSPVAEQVGITDACVEGIAMNACKEQLVSGLSRLDYVGDSPDLKCPTLEWWIEDLSSLQIDFYERVICAMARKGIRPDSIVASLMHYAQASLEGTSKSQFWNPSRPKLSPLALQNHQITIVETLA
;
A
#
# COMPACT_ATOMS: atom_id res chain seq x y z
N MET A 1 39.94 54.40 34.58
CA MET A 1 38.90 55.28 33.98
C MET A 1 38.75 54.79 32.54
N VAL A 2 37.87 53.81 32.26
CA VAL A 2 36.49 54.03 31.75
C VAL A 2 36.60 54.74 30.38
N LEU A 3 36.26 54.21 29.19
CA LEU A 3 35.30 53.18 28.73
C LEU A 3 35.51 52.84 27.22
N MET A 4 35.02 51.66 26.83
CA MET A 4 34.27 51.29 25.58
C MET A 4 34.95 51.21 24.20
N SER A 5 35.01 49.98 23.66
CA SER A 5 34.35 49.64 22.39
C SER A 5 34.19 48.11 22.27
N GLU A 6 32.95 47.62 22.23
CA GLU A 6 32.56 46.25 21.85
C GLU A 6 32.05 46.23 20.40
N ALA A 7 32.45 45.22 19.63
CA ALA A 7 31.78 44.58 18.48
C ALA A 7 32.81 43.63 17.80
N SER A 8 32.56 42.41 17.35
CA SER A 8 31.34 41.67 17.04
C SER A 8 31.56 40.19 17.27
N ILE A 9 30.50 39.53 17.72
CA ILE A 9 30.40 38.12 18.06
C ILE A 9 29.87 37.35 16.84
N ASN A 10 30.50 36.21 16.58
CA ASN A 10 30.00 34.99 15.94
C ASN A 10 29.31 35.06 14.57
N ALA A 11 30.03 34.52 13.59
CA ALA A 11 29.47 33.97 12.36
C ALA A 11 28.39 32.92 12.66
N SER A 12 27.14 33.24 12.32
CA SER A 12 26.06 32.27 12.25
C SER A 12 26.21 31.44 10.98
N SER A 13 26.73 30.22 11.12
CA SER A 13 26.64 29.18 10.10
C SER A 13 25.18 28.75 9.99
N THR A 14 24.47 29.25 8.98
CA THR A 14 23.17 28.72 8.58
C THR A 14 23.35 27.29 8.08
N PRO A 15 22.56 26.31 8.54
CA PRO A 15 22.60 24.97 7.99
C PRO A 15 21.99 25.02 6.60
N LYS A 16 22.82 24.77 5.58
CA LYS A 16 22.32 24.50 4.22
C LYS A 16 21.53 23.19 4.29
N LEU A 17 20.20 23.29 4.20
CA LEU A 17 19.33 22.15 3.96
C LEU A 17 19.72 21.59 2.58
N GLY A 18 20.48 20.50 2.59
CA GLY A 18 20.91 19.83 1.37
C GLY A 18 19.71 19.20 0.70
N ASN A 19 19.17 19.86 -0.34
CA ASN A 19 18.21 19.21 -1.24
C ASN A 19 18.97 18.12 -2.02
N SER A 20 18.90 16.89 -1.53
CA SER A 20 19.47 15.73 -2.23
C SER A 20 18.70 15.54 -3.53
N THR A 21 19.38 15.72 -4.67
CA THR A 21 18.80 15.43 -6.00
C THR A 21 19.21 14.02 -6.38
N THR A 22 18.25 13.11 -6.39
CA THR A 22 18.49 11.72 -6.77
C THR A 22 18.53 11.63 -8.29
N ARG A 23 19.68 11.26 -8.84
CA ARG A 23 19.79 10.86 -10.25
C ARG A 23 19.49 9.38 -10.33
N ILE A 24 18.34 9.03 -10.88
CA ILE A 24 18.00 7.62 -11.10
C ILE A 24 18.58 7.12 -12.44
N PHE A 25 18.86 7.98 -13.44
CA PHE A 25 19.16 7.55 -14.82
C PHE A 25 20.27 8.34 -15.58
N SER A 26 21.13 7.59 -16.30
CA SER A 26 22.06 7.94 -17.42
C SER A 26 23.24 8.92 -17.21
N ASP A 27 24.26 8.78 -18.05
CA ASP A 27 25.45 9.67 -18.19
C ASP A 27 25.16 11.00 -18.90
N VAL A 28 23.91 11.27 -19.26
CA VAL A 28 23.46 12.46 -20.00
C VAL A 28 22.66 13.39 -19.09
N ALA A 29 22.72 14.69 -19.36
CA ALA A 29 22.00 15.70 -18.57
C ALA A 29 20.48 15.59 -18.78
N GLY A 30 19.74 15.37 -17.69
CA GLY A 30 18.27 15.42 -17.70
C GLY A 30 17.72 16.82 -18.01
N ASP A 31 16.53 16.86 -18.62
CA ASP A 31 15.87 18.09 -19.11
C ASP A 31 14.60 18.45 -18.30
N ILE A 32 14.26 17.66 -17.29
CA ILE A 32 13.15 17.88 -16.36
C ILE A 32 13.52 17.37 -14.95
N THR A 33 13.08 18.09 -13.93
CA THR A 33 13.16 17.74 -12.52
C THR A 33 11.73 17.64 -11.98
N ILE A 34 11.40 16.52 -11.37
CA ILE A 34 10.10 16.32 -10.72
C ILE A 34 10.34 16.12 -9.23
N ALA A 35 9.72 16.94 -8.39
CA ALA A 35 9.72 16.81 -6.94
C ALA A 35 8.51 15.99 -6.47
N VAL A 36 8.74 15.03 -5.57
CA VAL A 36 7.70 14.22 -4.92
C VAL A 36 8.01 14.20 -3.42
N HIS A 37 7.13 14.76 -2.60
CA HIS A 37 7.28 14.77 -1.13
C HIS A 37 8.68 15.19 -0.63
N GLY A 38 9.29 16.19 -1.28
CA GLY A 38 10.62 16.71 -0.94
C GLY A 38 11.80 16.01 -1.62
N GLU A 39 11.59 14.86 -2.26
CA GLU A 39 12.61 14.18 -3.08
C GLU A 39 12.57 14.69 -4.52
N SER A 40 13.73 15.02 -5.09
CA SER A 40 13.85 15.55 -6.45
C SER A 40 14.47 14.54 -7.40
N PHE A 41 13.79 14.30 -8.52
CA PHE A 41 14.20 13.36 -9.56
C PHE A 41 14.60 14.12 -10.83
N LEU A 42 15.87 14.02 -11.22
CA LEU A 42 16.34 14.55 -12.50
C LEU A 42 16.15 13.50 -13.61
N LEU A 43 15.30 13.81 -14.59
CA LEU A 43 14.75 12.88 -15.58
C LEU A 43 14.78 13.49 -17.01
N HIS A 44 14.25 12.73 -17.97
CA HIS A 44 14.08 13.13 -19.37
C HIS A 44 12.60 13.23 -19.73
N LYS A 45 12.20 14.29 -20.43
CA LYS A 45 10.80 14.52 -20.83
C LYS A 45 10.26 13.42 -21.72
N PHE A 46 11.03 13.03 -22.74
CA PHE A 46 10.55 12.13 -23.80
C PHE A 46 10.02 10.78 -23.27
N PRO A 47 10.77 10.01 -22.44
CA PRO A 47 10.25 8.76 -21.87
C PRO A 47 8.97 8.94 -21.04
N LEU A 48 8.86 10.06 -20.31
CA LEU A 48 7.75 10.33 -19.41
C LEU A 48 6.47 10.72 -20.16
N VAL A 49 6.54 11.70 -21.05
CA VAL A 49 5.36 12.20 -21.78
C VAL A 49 4.78 11.13 -22.72
N ALA A 50 5.62 10.19 -23.18
CA ALA A 50 5.20 9.07 -24.00
C ALA A 50 4.27 8.09 -23.25
N ARG A 51 4.29 8.05 -21.91
CA ARG A 51 3.50 7.08 -21.12
C ARG A 51 2.60 7.69 -20.05
N SER A 52 2.79 8.96 -19.67
CA SER A 52 1.98 9.63 -18.65
C SER A 52 1.23 10.82 -19.23
N GLY A 53 -0.11 10.76 -19.15
CA GLY A 53 -0.98 11.87 -19.53
C GLY A 53 -0.78 13.11 -18.67
N LYS A 54 -0.67 12.92 -17.36
CA LYS A 54 -0.45 14.03 -16.42
C LYS A 54 0.87 14.75 -16.69
N ILE A 55 1.97 14.02 -16.90
CA ILE A 55 3.27 14.64 -17.20
C ILE A 55 3.23 15.32 -18.58
N ARG A 56 2.58 14.72 -19.58
CA ARG A 56 2.38 15.35 -20.89
C ARG A 56 1.64 16.68 -20.79
N LYS A 57 0.55 16.74 -20.03
CA LYS A 57 -0.22 17.98 -19.77
C LYS A 57 0.64 19.02 -19.05
N MET A 58 1.31 18.64 -17.96
CA MET A 58 2.19 19.56 -17.22
C MET A 58 3.30 20.16 -18.10
N VAL A 59 3.90 19.36 -18.99
CA VAL A 59 4.93 19.84 -19.93
C VAL A 59 4.33 20.70 -21.04
N GLY A 60 3.12 20.40 -21.53
CA GLY A 60 2.44 21.14 -22.60
C GLY A 60 1.80 22.46 -22.17
N ASP A 61 1.25 22.51 -20.95
CA ASP A 61 0.58 23.68 -20.36
C ASP A 61 1.56 24.73 -19.83
N GLY A 62 2.86 24.42 -19.83
CA GLY A 62 3.96 25.36 -19.58
C GLY A 62 4.07 26.43 -20.68
N LYS A 63 3.02 27.23 -20.90
CA LYS A 63 3.00 28.33 -21.84
C LYS A 63 3.89 29.46 -21.32
N GLY A 64 5.10 29.54 -21.85
CA GLY A 64 5.93 30.74 -21.85
C GLY A 64 7.20 30.70 -20.99
N CYS A 65 7.41 29.68 -20.14
CA CYS A 65 8.62 29.56 -19.36
C CYS A 65 9.21 28.16 -19.53
N SER A 66 10.53 28.09 -19.67
CA SER A 66 11.34 26.86 -19.62
C SER A 66 11.28 26.23 -18.22
N ALA A 67 10.07 25.98 -17.71
CA ALA A 67 9.85 25.31 -16.44
C ALA A 67 10.31 23.86 -16.61
N THR A 68 11.54 23.62 -16.16
CA THR A 68 12.14 22.29 -16.08
C THR A 68 11.89 21.69 -14.71
N LYS A 69 11.16 22.35 -13.81
CA LYS A 69 10.89 21.88 -12.45
C LYS A 69 9.39 21.81 -12.20
N PHE A 70 8.92 20.62 -11.85
CA PHE A 70 7.53 20.34 -11.51
C PHE A 70 7.46 19.66 -10.14
N GLU A 71 6.30 19.74 -9.51
CA GLU A 71 6.03 19.08 -8.23
C GLU A 71 4.75 18.26 -8.33
N LEU A 72 4.82 17.02 -7.85
CA LEU A 72 3.67 16.14 -7.71
C LEU A 72 3.24 16.11 -6.24
N LEU A 73 2.11 16.73 -5.96
CA LEU A 73 1.53 16.81 -4.62
C LEU A 73 0.63 15.59 -4.35
N ASN A 74 0.70 15.05 -3.14
CA ASN A 74 -0.14 13.95 -2.66
C ASN A 74 -0.07 12.71 -3.57
N LEU A 75 1.14 12.32 -3.97
CA LEU A 75 1.33 11.16 -4.83
C LEU A 75 1.08 9.87 -4.02
N PRO A 76 0.12 9.01 -4.41
CA PRO A 76 -0.11 7.75 -3.71
C PRO A 76 1.12 6.84 -3.84
N GLY A 77 1.51 6.22 -2.73
CA GLY A 77 2.71 5.38 -2.66
C GLY A 77 4.04 6.13 -2.66
N GLY A 78 4.01 7.46 -2.73
CA GLY A 78 5.16 8.32 -2.51
C GLY A 78 6.29 8.19 -3.55
N PRO A 79 7.50 8.68 -3.20
CA PRO A 79 8.66 8.70 -4.09
C PRO A 79 9.07 7.31 -4.61
N GLN A 80 8.88 6.26 -3.81
CA GLN A 80 9.22 4.88 -4.18
C GLN A 80 8.33 4.35 -5.31
N ALA A 81 7.01 4.59 -5.23
CA ALA A 81 6.08 4.23 -6.30
C ALA A 81 6.36 5.04 -7.57
N PHE A 82 6.69 6.33 -7.41
CA PHE A 82 7.10 7.17 -8.52
C PHE A 82 8.34 6.63 -9.24
N GLU A 83 9.38 6.25 -8.49
CA GLU A 83 10.60 5.70 -9.06
C GLU A 83 10.32 4.47 -9.95
N LEU A 84 9.46 3.55 -9.49
CA LEU A 84 9.07 2.38 -10.29
C LEU A 84 8.27 2.77 -11.54
N ALA A 85 7.33 3.71 -11.42
CA ALA A 85 6.58 4.23 -12.58
C ALA A 85 7.51 4.93 -13.59
N VAL A 86 8.56 5.59 -13.13
CA VAL A 86 9.56 6.18 -14.02
C VAL A 86 10.44 5.10 -14.64
N LYS A 87 10.91 4.10 -13.90
CA LYS A 87 11.62 2.93 -14.48
C LYS A 87 10.79 2.29 -15.60
N PHE A 88 9.47 2.16 -15.40
CA PHE A 88 8.54 1.71 -16.43
C PHE A 88 8.56 2.62 -17.67
N CYS A 89 8.50 3.94 -17.50
CA CYS A 89 8.54 4.91 -18.60
C CYS A 89 9.78 4.74 -19.48
N TYR A 90 10.94 4.51 -18.86
CA TYR A 90 12.22 4.29 -19.52
C TYR A 90 12.34 2.90 -20.18
N GLY A 91 11.33 2.04 -20.06
CA GLY A 91 11.36 0.68 -20.59
C GLY A 91 12.32 -0.23 -19.83
N MET A 92 12.65 0.11 -18.59
CA MET A 92 13.43 -0.76 -17.73
C MET A 92 12.56 -1.89 -17.20
N ASN A 93 13.15 -3.07 -17.13
CA ASN A 93 12.48 -4.23 -16.55
C ASN A 93 12.44 -4.08 -15.04
N PHE A 94 11.25 -4.27 -14.48
CA PHE A 94 11.02 -4.53 -13.07
C PHE A 94 9.84 -5.49 -12.96
N GLU A 95 9.73 -6.15 -11.81
CA GLU A 95 8.69 -7.14 -11.56
C GLU A 95 7.48 -6.50 -10.86
N ILE A 96 6.28 -6.81 -11.33
CA ILE A 96 5.04 -6.52 -10.61
C ILE A 96 4.81 -7.67 -9.62
N THR A 97 4.71 -7.34 -8.34
CA THR A 97 4.56 -8.29 -7.24
C THR A 97 3.42 -7.88 -6.32
N THR A 98 2.99 -8.77 -5.43
CA THR A 98 1.98 -8.47 -4.40
C THR A 98 2.38 -7.29 -3.50
N ALA A 99 3.68 -7.07 -3.30
CA ALA A 99 4.19 -5.98 -2.47
C ALA A 99 4.12 -4.59 -3.15
N ASN A 100 4.11 -4.52 -4.49
CA ASN A 100 4.19 -3.24 -5.21
C ASN A 100 2.98 -2.95 -6.11
N VAL A 101 2.15 -3.95 -6.45
CA VAL A 101 1.09 -3.79 -7.45
C VAL A 101 0.06 -2.72 -7.05
N ALA A 102 -0.31 -2.63 -5.77
CA ALA A 102 -1.25 -1.60 -5.31
C ALA A 102 -0.67 -0.18 -5.48
N HIS A 103 0.60 -0.01 -5.12
CA HIS A 103 1.32 1.25 -5.29
C HIS A 103 1.43 1.64 -6.77
N LEU A 104 1.75 0.68 -7.64
CA LEU A 104 1.85 0.88 -9.09
C LEU A 104 0.50 1.23 -9.72
N ARG A 105 -0.58 0.55 -9.32
CA ARG A 105 -1.92 0.83 -9.82
C ARG A 105 -2.40 2.22 -9.40
N CYS A 106 -2.13 2.62 -8.16
CA CYS A 106 -2.51 3.94 -7.64
C CYS A 106 -1.66 5.08 -8.25
N VAL A 107 -0.35 4.91 -8.36
CA VAL A 107 0.52 5.92 -9.00
C VAL A 107 0.25 6.00 -10.50
N GLY A 108 -0.05 4.87 -11.15
CA GLY A 108 -0.47 4.80 -12.54
C GLY A 108 -1.75 5.59 -12.80
N GLU A 109 -2.74 5.43 -11.92
CA GLU A 109 -3.98 6.24 -11.92
C GLU A 109 -3.66 7.73 -11.82
N TYR A 110 -2.89 8.12 -10.79
CA TYR A 110 -2.55 9.52 -10.54
C TYR A 110 -1.79 10.15 -11.72
N LEU A 111 -0.91 9.40 -12.37
CA LEU A 111 -0.09 9.84 -13.50
C LEU A 111 -0.80 9.72 -14.86
N GLU A 112 -2.04 9.20 -14.88
CA GLU A 112 -2.80 8.94 -16.09
C GLU A 112 -2.02 8.04 -17.07
N MET A 113 -1.47 6.93 -16.57
CA MET A 113 -0.68 5.97 -17.37
C MET A 113 -1.59 4.93 -18.02
N THR A 114 -2.45 5.40 -18.93
CA THR A 114 -3.49 4.63 -19.63
C THR A 114 -3.05 4.18 -21.02
N GLU A 115 -3.83 3.30 -21.64
CA GLU A 115 -3.58 2.82 -23.01
C GLU A 115 -3.79 3.88 -24.11
N GLU A 116 -4.37 5.04 -23.77
CA GLU A 116 -4.40 6.21 -24.66
C GLU A 116 -2.99 6.68 -25.06
N TYR A 117 -2.00 6.47 -24.17
CA TYR A 117 -0.63 6.91 -24.39
C TYR A 117 0.28 5.80 -24.94
N ARG A 118 0.06 4.56 -24.52
CA ARG A 118 0.85 3.39 -24.93
C ARG A 118 0.09 2.10 -24.64
N GLU A 119 0.09 1.16 -25.58
CA GLU A 119 -0.43 -0.19 -25.37
C GLU A 119 0.29 -0.90 -24.20
N GLU A 120 -0.45 -1.69 -23.42
CA GLU A 120 0.05 -2.33 -22.19
C GLU A 120 0.72 -1.34 -21.22
N ASN A 121 0.12 -0.14 -21.05
CA ASN A 121 0.62 0.83 -20.09
C ASN A 121 0.50 0.31 -18.63
N LEU A 122 1.06 1.07 -17.69
CA LEU A 122 1.20 0.64 -16.31
C LEU A 122 -0.13 0.22 -15.67
N ILE A 123 -1.21 0.97 -15.90
CA ILE A 123 -2.54 0.63 -15.38
C ILE A 123 -2.97 -0.75 -15.88
N ALA A 124 -2.99 -0.97 -17.20
CA ALA A 124 -3.41 -2.24 -17.82
C ALA A 124 -2.59 -3.43 -17.29
N ARG A 125 -1.27 -3.29 -17.14
CA ARG A 125 -0.41 -4.35 -16.60
C ARG A 125 -0.67 -4.67 -15.13
N THR A 126 -0.92 -3.65 -14.31
CA THR A 126 -1.26 -3.87 -12.90
C THR A 126 -2.65 -4.50 -12.75
N GLU A 127 -3.62 -4.10 -13.57
CA GLU A 127 -4.97 -4.69 -13.58
C GLU A 127 -4.94 -6.15 -14.01
N MET A 128 -4.17 -6.48 -15.05
CA MET A 128 -3.96 -7.86 -15.47
C MET A 128 -3.39 -8.71 -14.33
N TYR A 129 -2.33 -8.25 -13.65
CA TYR A 129 -1.76 -8.97 -12.51
C TYR A 129 -2.78 -9.16 -11.36
N LEU A 130 -3.54 -8.12 -11.04
CA LEU A 130 -4.58 -8.19 -10.00
C LEU A 130 -5.65 -9.23 -10.37
N ASN A 131 -6.17 -9.18 -11.59
CA ASN A 131 -7.28 -10.00 -12.04
C ASN A 131 -6.89 -11.46 -12.34
N GLU A 132 -5.70 -11.72 -12.87
CA GLU A 132 -5.30 -13.06 -13.28
C GLU A 132 -4.54 -13.82 -12.19
N ILE A 133 -3.92 -13.12 -11.24
CA ILE A 133 -3.03 -13.73 -10.26
C ILE A 133 -3.49 -13.47 -8.82
N VAL A 134 -3.78 -12.22 -8.46
CA VAL A 134 -4.04 -11.86 -7.06
C VAL A 134 -5.39 -12.38 -6.59
N ILE A 135 -6.48 -12.06 -7.28
CA ILE A 135 -7.85 -12.42 -6.83
C ILE A 135 -8.12 -13.94 -6.82
N HIS A 136 -7.25 -14.73 -7.42
CA HIS A 136 -7.32 -16.20 -7.44
C HIS A 136 -6.48 -16.87 -6.34
N SER A 137 -5.91 -16.10 -5.42
CA SER A 137 -5.18 -16.59 -4.27
C SER A 137 -5.52 -15.78 -3.03
N LEU A 138 -5.98 -16.46 -1.97
CA LEU A 138 -6.30 -15.83 -0.69
C LEU A 138 -5.06 -15.12 -0.13
N GLU A 139 -3.94 -15.83 -0.02
CA GLU A 139 -2.67 -15.30 0.50
C GLU A 139 -2.23 -14.03 -0.25
N LYS A 140 -2.23 -14.07 -1.60
CA LYS A 140 -1.83 -12.92 -2.41
C LYS A 140 -2.80 -11.75 -2.25
N SER A 141 -4.10 -12.02 -2.16
CA SER A 141 -5.11 -10.98 -1.94
C SER A 141 -4.92 -10.30 -0.57
N VAL A 142 -4.58 -11.06 0.47
CA VAL A 142 -4.23 -10.50 1.79
C VAL A 142 -2.98 -9.63 1.70
N GLN A 143 -1.91 -10.13 1.07
CA GLN A 143 -0.67 -9.35 0.89
C GLN A 143 -0.91 -8.03 0.16
N VAL A 144 -1.77 -8.03 -0.87
CA VAL A 144 -2.12 -6.81 -1.61
C VAL A 144 -2.95 -5.85 -0.75
N LEU A 145 -3.91 -6.35 0.04
CA LEU A 145 -4.65 -5.50 0.99
C LEU A 145 -3.74 -4.84 2.03
N VAL A 146 -2.78 -5.58 2.58
CA VAL A 146 -1.75 -5.02 3.49
C VAL A 146 -0.94 -3.93 2.75
N SER A 147 -0.59 -4.14 1.48
CA SER A 147 0.11 -3.12 0.68
C SER A 147 -0.74 -1.88 0.35
N CYS A 148 -2.05 -1.91 0.60
CA CYS A 148 -2.93 -0.75 0.39
C CYS A 148 -2.89 0.27 1.55
N GLU A 149 -2.21 -0.06 2.64
CA GLU A 149 -2.01 0.86 3.76
C GLU A 149 -1.38 2.18 3.30
N GLY A 150 -2.04 3.30 3.59
CA GLY A 150 -1.56 4.63 3.16
C GLY A 150 -1.83 4.99 1.70
N LEU A 151 -2.56 4.16 0.94
CA LEU A 151 -2.97 4.45 -0.45
C LEU A 151 -4.42 4.98 -0.57
N SER A 152 -5.13 5.12 0.54
CA SER A 152 -6.47 5.72 0.58
C SER A 152 -6.41 7.23 0.22
N PRO A 153 -7.39 7.76 -0.55
CA PRO A 153 -8.58 7.11 -1.07
C PRO A 153 -8.39 6.44 -2.45
N VAL A 154 -7.21 6.56 -3.06
CA VAL A 154 -6.99 6.14 -4.45
C VAL A 154 -7.19 4.64 -4.61
N ALA A 155 -6.68 3.83 -3.67
CA ALA A 155 -6.82 2.36 -3.73
C ALA A 155 -8.30 1.89 -3.74
N GLU A 156 -9.19 2.61 -3.03
CA GLU A 156 -10.63 2.36 -3.04
C GLU A 156 -11.26 2.78 -4.39
N GLN A 157 -10.90 3.97 -4.88
CA GLN A 157 -11.44 4.50 -6.12
C GLN A 157 -11.14 3.63 -7.34
N VAL A 158 -9.97 2.99 -7.34
CA VAL A 158 -9.55 2.07 -8.42
C VAL A 158 -9.97 0.62 -8.15
N GLY A 159 -10.68 0.34 -7.05
CA GLY A 159 -11.32 -0.95 -6.78
C GLY A 159 -10.39 -2.09 -6.33
N ILE A 160 -9.12 -1.82 -5.96
CA ILE A 160 -8.18 -2.87 -5.52
C ILE A 160 -8.70 -3.56 -4.26
N THR A 161 -9.19 -2.76 -3.32
CA THR A 161 -9.64 -3.19 -1.99
C THR A 161 -10.83 -4.12 -2.08
N ASP A 162 -11.88 -3.72 -2.81
CA ASP A 162 -13.09 -4.55 -3.03
C ASP A 162 -12.76 -5.85 -3.77
N ALA A 163 -11.92 -5.77 -4.80
CA ALA A 163 -11.50 -6.95 -5.56
C ALA A 163 -10.76 -7.97 -4.68
N CYS A 164 -9.85 -7.50 -3.82
CA CYS A 164 -9.12 -8.39 -2.91
C CYS A 164 -10.02 -8.95 -1.80
N VAL A 165 -10.93 -8.15 -1.23
CA VAL A 165 -11.90 -8.61 -0.22
C VAL A 165 -12.79 -9.73 -0.79
N GLU A 166 -13.32 -9.54 -1.98
CA GLU A 166 -14.13 -10.53 -2.66
C GLU A 166 -13.31 -11.77 -3.06
N GLY A 167 -12.07 -11.57 -3.54
CA GLY A 167 -11.12 -12.64 -3.82
C GLY A 167 -10.84 -13.51 -2.61
N ILE A 168 -10.57 -12.91 -1.44
CA ILE A 168 -10.36 -13.65 -0.18
C ILE A 168 -11.59 -14.49 0.16
N ALA A 169 -12.77 -13.89 0.17
CA ALA A 169 -14.01 -14.57 0.56
C ALA A 169 -14.35 -15.72 -0.40
N MET A 170 -14.14 -15.53 -1.71
CA MET A 170 -14.36 -16.55 -2.72
C MET A 170 -13.39 -17.73 -2.58
N ASN A 171 -12.09 -17.46 -2.40
CA ASN A 171 -11.09 -18.52 -2.28
C ASN A 171 -11.23 -19.30 -0.96
N ALA A 172 -11.51 -18.61 0.15
CA ALA A 172 -11.80 -19.28 1.42
C ALA A 172 -13.03 -20.21 1.32
N CYS A 173 -14.08 -19.75 0.63
CA CYS A 173 -15.31 -20.54 0.45
C CYS A 173 -15.03 -21.78 -0.42
N LYS A 174 -14.27 -21.60 -1.50
CA LYS A 174 -13.83 -22.71 -2.35
C LYS A 174 -13.04 -23.75 -1.56
N GLU A 175 -12.05 -23.34 -0.77
CA GLU A 175 -11.25 -24.25 0.06
C GLU A 175 -12.11 -24.99 1.11
N GLN A 176 -13.06 -24.28 1.74
CA GLN A 176 -14.00 -24.86 2.69
C GLN A 176 -14.85 -25.97 2.05
N LEU A 177 -15.33 -25.75 0.82
CA LEU A 177 -16.12 -26.73 0.08
C LEU A 177 -15.29 -27.96 -0.30
N VAL A 178 -14.05 -27.77 -0.79
CA VAL A 178 -13.14 -28.88 -1.12
C VAL A 178 -12.83 -29.73 0.12
N SER A 179 -12.54 -29.08 1.25
CA SER A 179 -12.32 -29.76 2.53
C SER A 179 -13.57 -30.52 3.01
N GLY A 180 -14.75 -29.90 2.89
CA GLY A 180 -16.02 -30.52 3.23
C GLY A 180 -16.34 -31.78 2.42
N LEU A 181 -16.13 -31.74 1.10
CA LEU A 181 -16.35 -32.89 0.22
C LEU A 181 -15.38 -34.05 0.54
N SER A 182 -14.11 -33.74 0.76
CA SER A 182 -13.09 -34.75 1.10
C SER A 182 -13.43 -35.53 2.39
N ARG A 183 -14.16 -34.90 3.32
CA ARG A 183 -14.63 -35.53 4.56
C ARG A 183 -15.84 -36.44 4.36
N LEU A 184 -16.66 -36.20 3.33
CA LEU A 184 -17.80 -37.05 3.01
C LEU A 184 -17.37 -38.35 2.33
N ASP A 185 -16.24 -38.35 1.62
CA ASP A 185 -15.69 -39.57 0.98
C ASP A 185 -15.07 -40.54 2.01
N TYR A 186 -14.75 -40.06 3.21
CA TYR A 186 -14.29 -40.85 4.36
C TYR A 186 -15.48 -41.30 5.23
N VAL A 187 -16.37 -42.12 4.69
CA VAL A 187 -17.39 -42.84 5.49
C VAL A 187 -16.72 -44.02 6.20
N GLY A 188 -15.91 -43.71 7.21
CA GLY A 188 -15.29 -44.66 8.13
C GLY A 188 -15.54 -44.20 9.56
N ASP A 189 -16.25 -45.03 10.30
CA ASP A 189 -16.94 -44.78 11.58
C ASP A 189 -16.01 -44.41 12.76
N SER A 190 -15.37 -43.23 12.71
CA SER A 190 -14.56 -42.72 13.83
C SER A 190 -15.08 -41.35 14.30
N PRO A 191 -15.66 -41.26 15.51
CA PRO A 191 -16.33 -40.05 16.01
C PRO A 191 -15.37 -38.93 16.47
N ASP A 192 -14.06 -39.09 16.28
CA ASP A 192 -13.04 -38.21 16.88
C ASP A 192 -12.38 -37.20 15.92
N LEU A 193 -12.91 -37.03 14.71
CA LEU A 193 -12.43 -36.00 13.78
C LEU A 193 -13.15 -34.66 13.99
N LYS A 194 -13.13 -34.16 15.24
CA LYS A 194 -13.04 -32.72 15.47
C LYS A 194 -11.59 -32.33 15.21
N CYS A 195 -11.19 -32.30 13.94
CA CYS A 195 -10.05 -31.49 13.58
C CYS A 195 -10.63 -30.11 13.26
N PRO A 196 -10.63 -29.14 14.20
CA PRO A 196 -10.55 -27.76 13.79
C PRO A 196 -9.16 -27.64 13.18
N THR A 197 -9.02 -28.00 11.90
CA THR A 197 -7.93 -27.45 11.11
C THR A 197 -8.20 -25.96 11.18
N LEU A 198 -7.55 -25.30 12.14
CA LEU A 198 -7.55 -23.86 12.26
C LEU A 198 -7.21 -23.38 10.87
N GLU A 199 -8.15 -22.70 10.24
CA GLU A 199 -8.01 -22.37 8.84
C GLU A 199 -6.78 -21.48 8.72
N TRP A 200 -5.82 -21.90 7.90
CA TRP A 200 -4.49 -21.29 7.83
C TRP A 200 -4.55 -19.78 7.59
N TRP A 201 -5.62 -19.32 6.92
CA TRP A 201 -5.86 -17.91 6.64
C TRP A 201 -6.15 -17.08 7.89
N ILE A 202 -6.51 -17.66 9.03
CA ILE A 202 -6.81 -16.92 10.28
C ILE A 202 -5.59 -16.12 10.75
N GLU A 203 -4.39 -16.69 10.64
CA GLU A 203 -3.14 -16.01 10.99
C GLU A 203 -2.86 -14.87 10.00
N ASP A 204 -3.00 -15.13 8.70
CA ASP A 204 -2.76 -14.13 7.66
C ASP A 204 -3.74 -12.94 7.75
N LEU A 205 -5.02 -13.20 8.00
CA LEU A 205 -6.02 -12.13 8.16
C LEU A 205 -5.74 -11.26 9.39
N SER A 206 -5.05 -11.79 10.41
CA SER A 206 -4.68 -10.99 11.60
C SER A 206 -3.65 -9.89 11.33
N SER A 207 -3.00 -9.91 10.17
CA SER A 207 -2.10 -8.84 9.72
C SER A 207 -2.84 -7.61 9.16
N LEU A 208 -4.14 -7.72 8.85
CA LEU A 208 -4.92 -6.64 8.26
C LEU A 208 -5.27 -5.56 9.29
N GLN A 209 -5.27 -4.29 8.84
CA GLN A 209 -5.90 -3.21 9.62
C GLN A 209 -7.40 -3.48 9.81
N ILE A 210 -7.94 -2.96 10.92
CA ILE A 210 -9.32 -3.26 11.36
C ILE A 210 -10.36 -3.01 10.26
N ASP A 211 -10.21 -1.94 9.47
CA ASP A 211 -11.15 -1.58 8.40
C ASP A 211 -11.18 -2.64 7.29
N PHE A 212 -10.02 -3.19 6.92
CA PHE A 212 -9.95 -4.27 5.93
C PHE A 212 -10.38 -5.60 6.51
N TYR A 213 -9.96 -5.90 7.74
CA TYR A 213 -10.33 -7.12 8.43
C TYR A 213 -11.86 -7.25 8.57
N GLU A 214 -12.54 -6.20 9.01
CA GLU A 214 -14.01 -6.16 9.12
C GLU A 214 -14.68 -6.44 7.77
N ARG A 215 -14.22 -5.79 6.70
CA ARG A 215 -14.76 -5.99 5.34
C ARG A 215 -14.56 -7.42 4.86
N VAL A 216 -13.39 -8.00 5.11
CA VAL A 216 -13.10 -9.40 4.78
C VAL A 216 -14.03 -10.35 5.54
N ILE A 217 -14.14 -10.20 6.86
CA ILE A 217 -15.01 -11.06 7.68
C ILE A 217 -16.47 -10.94 7.25
N CYS A 218 -16.95 -9.73 6.97
CA CYS A 218 -18.29 -9.51 6.45
C CYS A 218 -18.50 -10.19 5.09
N ALA A 219 -17.54 -10.09 4.18
CA ALA A 219 -17.61 -10.75 2.88
C ALA A 219 -17.61 -12.28 3.02
N MET A 220 -16.75 -12.82 3.88
CA MET A 220 -16.68 -14.26 4.19
C MET A 220 -17.98 -14.80 4.78
N ALA A 221 -18.59 -14.07 5.72
CA ALA A 221 -19.89 -14.41 6.28
C ALA A 221 -20.98 -14.44 5.19
N ARG A 222 -21.02 -13.45 4.30
CA ARG A 222 -21.96 -13.41 3.16
C ARG A 222 -21.74 -14.55 2.16
N LYS A 223 -20.50 -15.04 2.03
CA LYS A 223 -20.14 -16.19 1.19
C LYS A 223 -20.40 -17.56 1.83
N GLY A 224 -20.89 -17.59 3.07
CA GLY A 224 -21.24 -18.84 3.75
C GLY A 224 -20.04 -19.57 4.37
N ILE A 225 -18.96 -18.87 4.72
CA ILE A 225 -17.95 -19.42 5.61
C ILE A 225 -18.60 -19.79 6.95
N ARG A 226 -18.23 -20.94 7.52
CA ARG A 226 -18.84 -21.45 8.76
C ARG A 226 -18.75 -20.42 9.89
N PRO A 227 -19.82 -20.21 10.68
CA PRO A 227 -19.78 -19.30 11.82
C PRO A 227 -18.66 -19.60 12.81
N ASP A 228 -18.38 -20.88 13.09
CA ASP A 228 -17.30 -21.27 14.01
C ASP A 228 -15.91 -20.80 13.54
N SER A 229 -15.67 -20.82 12.22
CA SER A 229 -14.44 -20.31 11.61
C SER A 229 -14.33 -18.80 11.75
N ILE A 230 -15.44 -18.09 11.49
CA ILE A 230 -15.50 -16.63 11.67
C ILE A 230 -15.22 -16.27 13.12
N VAL A 231 -15.85 -16.95 14.08
CA VAL A 231 -15.61 -16.75 15.52
C VAL A 231 -14.15 -17.04 15.88
N ALA A 232 -13.55 -18.12 15.38
CA ALA A 232 -12.15 -18.43 15.61
C ALA A 232 -11.23 -17.32 15.08
N SER A 233 -11.51 -16.81 13.88
CA SER A 233 -10.77 -15.68 13.30
C SER A 233 -10.89 -14.41 14.16
N LEU A 234 -12.10 -14.05 14.58
CA LEU A 234 -12.35 -12.89 15.44
C LEU A 234 -11.59 -12.99 16.77
N MET A 235 -11.62 -14.16 17.41
CA MET A 235 -10.90 -14.41 18.65
C MET A 235 -9.39 -14.29 18.45
N HIS A 236 -8.86 -14.85 17.37
CA HIS A 236 -7.43 -14.75 17.04
C HIS A 236 -7.02 -13.30 16.75
N TYR A 237 -7.80 -12.57 15.96
CA TYR A 237 -7.55 -11.15 15.65
C TYR A 237 -7.51 -10.30 16.93
N ALA A 238 -8.47 -10.51 17.83
CA ALA A 238 -8.51 -9.81 19.11
C ALA A 238 -7.28 -10.12 19.97
N GLN A 239 -6.88 -11.39 20.06
CA GLN A 239 -5.68 -11.80 20.80
C GLN A 239 -4.40 -11.18 20.20
N ALA A 240 -4.21 -11.28 18.88
CA ALA A 240 -3.06 -10.71 18.18
C ALA A 240 -2.97 -9.19 18.36
N SER A 241 -4.11 -8.49 18.30
CA SER A 241 -4.21 -7.05 18.51
C SER A 241 -3.82 -6.65 19.95
N LEU A 242 -4.21 -7.45 20.95
CA LEU A 242 -3.86 -7.22 22.35
C LEU A 242 -2.37 -7.50 22.61
N GLU A 243 -1.81 -8.58 22.07
CA GLU A 243 -0.38 -8.90 22.21
C GLU A 243 0.53 -7.92 21.48
N GLY A 244 0.08 -7.35 20.35
CA GLY A 244 0.78 -6.30 19.60
C GLY A 244 1.06 -5.05 20.43
N THR A 245 0.25 -4.78 21.46
CA THR A 245 0.50 -3.66 22.39
C THR A 245 1.61 -3.93 23.41
N SER A 246 1.97 -5.20 23.66
CA SER A 246 3.08 -5.56 24.55
C SER A 246 4.44 -5.70 23.85
N LYS A 247 4.47 -5.96 22.53
CA LYS A 247 5.71 -6.15 21.76
C LYS A 247 6.22 -4.90 21.03
N SER A 248 5.47 -3.79 21.04
CA SER A 248 5.88 -2.51 20.43
C SER A 248 7.07 -1.80 21.11
N GLN A 249 7.66 -2.33 22.19
CA GLN A 249 8.84 -1.72 22.82
C GLN A 249 10.20 -2.17 22.25
N PHE A 250 10.25 -3.11 21.29
CA PHE A 250 11.53 -3.64 20.82
C PHE A 250 12.01 -3.20 19.43
N TRP A 251 11.29 -2.36 18.68
CA TRP A 251 11.86 -1.80 17.44
C TRP A 251 11.28 -0.44 17.00
N ASN A 252 11.71 0.67 17.64
CA ASN A 252 12.21 1.91 17.00
C ASN A 252 12.38 3.07 18.02
N PRO A 253 13.52 3.79 18.08
CA PRO A 253 13.75 4.89 19.02
C PRO A 253 13.11 6.25 18.68
N SER A 254 12.14 6.34 17.76
CA SER A 254 11.67 7.65 17.26
C SER A 254 10.18 7.68 16.89
N ARG A 255 9.29 7.47 17.87
CA ARG A 255 7.87 7.83 17.74
C ARG A 255 7.47 8.75 18.90
N PRO A 256 6.81 9.89 18.65
CA PRO A 256 6.26 10.71 19.72
C PRO A 256 5.16 9.93 20.45
N LYS A 257 5.22 9.92 21.78
CA LYS A 257 4.21 9.26 22.63
C LYS A 257 2.84 9.93 22.45
N LEU A 258 1.84 9.17 22.03
CA LEU A 258 0.43 9.59 22.06
C LEU A 258 -0.07 9.61 23.51
N SER A 259 -0.95 10.57 23.81
CA SER A 259 -1.44 10.79 25.17
C SER A 259 -2.45 9.71 25.60
N PRO A 260 -2.53 9.39 26.91
CA PRO A 260 -3.33 8.28 27.43
C PRO A 260 -4.82 8.33 27.09
N LEU A 261 -5.37 9.54 26.86
CA LEU A 261 -6.78 9.74 26.51
C LEU A 261 -7.15 9.28 25.10
N ALA A 262 -6.22 9.34 24.13
CA ALA A 262 -6.48 8.89 22.76
C ALA A 262 -6.52 7.35 22.66
N LEU A 263 -5.74 6.68 23.51
CA LEU A 263 -5.68 5.22 23.58
C LEU A 263 -6.98 4.63 24.16
N GLN A 264 -7.54 5.29 25.17
CA GLN A 264 -8.78 4.85 25.82
C GLN A 264 -10.00 4.99 24.90
N ASN A 265 -10.07 6.05 24.10
CA ASN A 265 -11.14 6.21 23.11
C ASN A 265 -11.08 5.14 22.01
N HIS A 266 -9.87 4.75 21.57
CA HIS A 266 -9.72 3.70 20.57
C HIS A 266 -10.09 2.30 21.12
N GLN A 267 -9.80 2.05 22.40
CA GLN A 267 -10.18 0.80 23.07
C GLN A 267 -11.70 0.65 23.23
N ILE A 268 -12.41 1.76 23.52
CA ILE A 268 -13.88 1.74 23.64
C ILE A 268 -14.53 1.43 22.28
N THR A 269 -14.03 2.02 21.20
CA THR A 269 -14.56 1.77 19.85
C THR A 269 -14.41 0.30 19.42
N ILE A 270 -13.30 -0.36 19.76
CA ILE A 270 -13.09 -1.78 19.41
C ILE A 270 -14.07 -2.69 20.17
N VAL A 271 -14.39 -2.38 21.43
CA VAL A 271 -15.31 -3.19 22.24
C VAL A 271 -16.76 -2.99 21.82
N GLU A 272 -17.16 -1.77 21.44
CA GLU A 272 -18.53 -1.46 21.02
C GLU A 272 -18.88 -2.00 19.64
N THR A 273 -17.92 -2.11 18.71
CA THR A 273 -18.15 -2.72 17.39
C THR A 273 -18.33 -4.24 17.44
N LEU A 274 -17.96 -4.89 18.55
CA LEU A 274 -18.03 -6.35 18.75
C LEU A 274 -19.28 -6.80 19.55
N ALA A 275 -20.15 -5.88 19.97
CA ALA A 275 -21.39 -6.16 20.71
C ALA A 275 -22.63 -6.04 19.81
#